data_AF-W1YT06-F1
#
_entry.id   AF-W1YT06-F1
#
_cell.length_a   1.000
_cell.length_b   1.000
_cell.length_c   1.000
_cell.angle_alpha   90.00
_cell.angle_beta   90.00
_cell.angle_gamma   90.00
#
_symmetry.space_group_name_H-M   'P 1'
#
loop_
_entity.id
_entity.type
_entity.pdbx_description
1 polymer ?
#
loop_
_entity_poly.entity_id
_entity_poly.type
_entity_poly.pdbx_seq_one_letter_code
_entity_poly.pdbx_strand_id
1 'polypeptide(L)'
;RLRHLEPKRDLIVTIGKEVKALNNATFSKDYEKTITTRDIQPSVGFASRGSLLPGKVIEGLPVMALNVNNVDVNFFRVKPESLPAF
;
A
#
# COMPACT_ATOMS: atom_id res chain seq x y z
N ARG A 1 4.69 -6.67 17.45
CA ARG A 1 3.63 -6.68 16.42
C ARG A 1 3.44 -5.26 15.92
N LEU A 2 3.79 -4.96 14.67
CA LEU A 2 3.55 -3.65 14.09
C LEU A 2 2.04 -3.45 13.94
N ARG A 3 1.53 -2.30 14.39
CA ARG A 3 0.15 -1.89 14.16
C ARG A 3 0.19 -0.93 12.96
N HIS A 4 -0.35 -1.37 11.84
CA HIS A 4 -0.50 -0.51 10.67
C HIS A 4 -1.71 0.41 10.90
N LEU A 5 -1.64 1.66 10.43
CA LEU A 5 -2.75 2.59 10.56
C LEU A 5 -3.88 2.19 9.60
N GLU A 6 -5.07 2.00 10.14
CA GLU A 6 -6.28 1.78 9.35
C GLU A 6 -6.69 3.06 8.61
N PRO A 7 -7.18 2.97 7.37
CA PRO A 7 -7.66 4.13 6.62
C PRO A 7 -8.95 4.70 7.22
N LYS A 8 -9.14 6.02 7.11
CA LYS A 8 -10.36 6.74 7.51
C LYS A 8 -10.82 6.44 8.95
N ARG A 9 -9.92 6.57 9.91
CA ARG A 9 -10.17 6.36 11.34
C ARG A 9 -9.77 7.59 12.13
N ASP A 10 -10.60 7.93 13.11
CA ASP A 10 -10.26 8.91 14.13
C ASP A 10 -9.54 8.21 15.28
N LEU A 11 -8.37 8.73 15.63
CA LEU A 11 -7.52 8.20 16.69
C LEU A 11 -7.22 9.30 17.71
N ILE A 12 -7.26 8.93 18.99
CA ILE A 12 -6.79 9.75 20.10
C ILE A 12 -5.43 9.22 20.52
N VAL A 13 -4.42 10.08 20.44
CA VAL A 13 -3.05 9.81 20.85
C VAL A 13 -2.81 10.52 22.18
N THR A 14 -2.69 9.73 23.24
CA THR A 14 -2.33 10.21 24.57
C THR A 14 -0.83 10.03 24.79
N ILE A 15 -0.13 11.15 25.01
CA ILE A 15 1.27 11.18 25.39
C ILE A 15 1.35 11.45 26.89
N GLY A 16 1.69 10.43 27.66
CA GLY A 16 1.85 10.54 29.10
C GLY A 16 3.06 11.39 29.48
N LYS A 17 2.97 12.09 30.61
CA LYS A 17 4.05 12.97 31.09
C LYS A 17 5.35 12.22 31.38
N GLU A 18 5.25 10.94 31.71
CA GLU A 18 6.32 10.05 32.09
C GLU A 18 7.23 9.59 30.94
N VAL A 19 6.90 9.97 29.70
CA VAL A 19 7.77 9.72 28.54
C VAL A 19 9.13 10.39 28.77
N LYS A 20 10.18 9.58 28.82
CA LYS A 20 11.55 10.03 29.09
C LYS A 20 12.34 10.22 27.81
N ALA A 21 13.05 11.34 27.74
CA ALA A 21 14.10 11.57 26.77
C ALA A 21 15.42 10.92 27.22
N LEU A 22 16.38 10.80 26.30
CA LEU A 22 17.69 10.19 26.59
C LEU A 22 18.48 10.94 27.68
N ASN A 23 18.23 12.25 27.84
CA ASN A 23 18.81 13.09 28.88
C ASN A 23 18.01 13.08 30.20
N ASN A 24 17.10 12.12 30.39
CA ASN A 24 16.20 12.00 31.55
C ASN A 24 15.15 13.10 31.71
N ALA A 25 14.99 14.01 30.75
CA ALA A 25 13.89 14.97 30.78
C ALA A 25 12.53 14.27 30.56
N THR A 26 11.48 14.82 31.16
CA THR A 26 10.08 14.37 31.01
C THR A 26 9.19 15.53 30.58
N PHE A 27 8.00 15.23 30.07
CA PHE A 27 7.01 16.27 29.82
C PHE A 27 6.46 16.81 31.15
N SER A 28 6.01 18.06 31.14
CA SER A 28 5.42 18.70 32.33
C SER A 28 3.99 18.24 32.63
N LYS A 29 3.29 17.72 31.62
CA LYS A 29 1.89 17.29 31.67
C LYS A 29 1.59 16.28 30.58
N ASP A 30 0.45 15.63 30.70
CA ASP A 30 -0.06 14.76 29.64
C ASP A 30 -0.56 15.61 28.46
N TYR A 31 -0.42 15.06 27.26
CA TYR A 31 -0.92 15.67 26.04
C TYR A 31 -1.87 14.72 25.33
N GLU A 32 -2.99 15.25 24.86
CA GLU A 32 -3.91 14.54 24.01
C GLU A 32 -3.91 15.18 22.61
N LYS A 33 -3.82 14.33 21.58
CA LYS A 33 -3.83 14.74 20.18
C LYS A 33 -4.80 13.87 19.39
N THR A 34 -5.68 14.52 18.64
CA THR A 34 -6.57 13.84 17.70
C THR A 34 -5.93 13.82 16.31
N ILE A 35 -5.98 12.67 15.65
CA ILE A 35 -5.56 12.51 14.25
C ILE A 35 -6.62 11.70 13.49
N THR A 36 -7.03 12.23 12.34
CA THR A 36 -7.83 11.49 11.36
C THR A 36 -6.88 10.89 10.33
N THR A 37 -6.89 9.57 10.20
CA THR A 37 -6.05 8.89 9.20
C THR A 37 -6.56 9.16 7.78
N ARG A 38 -5.67 9.12 6.80
CA ARG A 38 -6.03 9.37 5.40
C ARG A 38 -7.07 8.35 4.91
N ASP A 39 -7.96 8.80 4.04
CA ASP A 39 -8.90 7.94 3.32
C ASP A 39 -8.16 7.22 2.18
N ILE A 40 -7.50 6.10 2.50
CA ILE A 40 -6.75 5.30 1.53
C ILE A 40 -7.68 4.22 1.00
N GLN A 41 -8.11 4.40 -0.25
CA GLN A 41 -8.96 3.44 -0.94
C GLN A 41 -8.15 2.18 -1.35
N PRO A 42 -8.77 0.99 -1.30
CA PRO A 42 -8.16 -0.22 -1.86
C PRO A 42 -7.82 -0.05 -3.34
N SER A 43 -6.66 -0.56 -3.78
CA SER A 43 -6.24 -0.47 -5.17
C SER A 43 -5.45 -1.70 -5.61
N VAL A 44 -5.57 -2.04 -6.90
CA VAL A 44 -4.82 -3.12 -7.55
C VAL A 44 -4.53 -2.76 -9.00
N GLY A 45 -3.36 -3.15 -9.52
CA GLY A 45 -2.98 -2.94 -10.91
C GLY A 45 -1.70 -3.68 -11.30
N PHE A 46 -1.42 -3.78 -12.59
CA PHE A 46 -0.15 -4.33 -13.07
C PHE A 46 1.00 -3.36 -12.77
N ALA A 47 2.18 -3.90 -12.44
CA ALA A 47 3.35 -3.05 -12.18
C ALA A 47 3.86 -2.32 -13.43
N SER A 48 3.49 -2.78 -14.63
CA SER A 48 3.82 -2.16 -15.90
C SER A 48 2.71 -2.38 -16.94
N ARG A 49 2.76 -1.62 -18.05
CA ARG A 49 1.84 -1.77 -19.20
C ARG A 49 2.23 -2.93 -20.13
N GLY A 50 3.18 -3.77 -19.73
CA GLY A 50 3.80 -4.79 -20.57
C GLY A 50 5.13 -4.34 -21.18
N SER A 51 5.86 -5.30 -21.75
CA SER A 51 7.13 -5.09 -22.45
C SER A 51 7.12 -5.94 -23.72
N LEU A 52 7.67 -5.40 -24.82
CA LEU A 52 7.89 -6.15 -26.07
C LEU A 52 9.13 -7.04 -26.00
N LEU A 53 9.93 -6.92 -24.94
CA LEU A 53 11.10 -7.76 -24.74
C LEU A 53 10.67 -9.20 -24.46
N PRO A 54 11.15 -10.20 -25.22
CA PRO A 54 10.83 -11.59 -24.98
C PRO A 54 11.35 -12.02 -23.60
N GLY A 55 10.43 -12.15 -22.63
CA GLY A 55 10.72 -12.73 -21.32
C GLY A 55 10.67 -14.26 -21.40
N LYS A 56 11.58 -14.95 -20.71
CA LYS A 56 11.36 -16.37 -20.40
C LYS A 56 10.19 -16.44 -19.41
N VAL A 57 9.24 -17.35 -19.65
CA VAL A 57 7.92 -17.49 -18.97
C VAL A 57 8.00 -17.86 -17.47
N ILE A 58 9.13 -17.60 -16.80
CA ILE A 58 9.46 -18.19 -15.49
C ILE A 58 9.16 -17.21 -14.33
N GLU A 59 9.00 -15.91 -14.58
CA GLU A 59 8.86 -14.90 -13.50
C GLU A 59 7.43 -14.41 -13.22
N GLY A 60 6.42 -14.89 -13.96
CA GLY A 60 5.02 -14.50 -13.75
C GLY A 60 4.69 -13.07 -14.23
N LEU A 61 3.51 -12.55 -13.85
CA LEU A 61 3.06 -11.18 -14.16
C LEU A 61 3.03 -10.32 -12.88
N PRO A 62 3.90 -9.30 -12.76
CA PRO A 62 3.95 -8.45 -11.58
C PRO A 62 2.67 -7.62 -11.38
N VAL A 63 2.10 -7.69 -10.18
CA VAL A 63 0.94 -6.88 -9.74
C VAL A 63 1.29 -6.11 -8.47
N MET A 64 0.72 -4.92 -8.34
CA MET A 64 0.74 -4.11 -7.12
C MET A 64 -0.66 -4.12 -6.52
N ALA A 65 -0.77 -4.41 -5.22
CA ALA A 65 -2.03 -4.44 -4.50
C ALA A 65 -1.90 -3.70 -3.16
N LEU A 66 -2.94 -2.95 -2.79
CA LEU A 66 -3.09 -2.26 -1.53
C LEU A 66 -4.50 -2.52 -0.99
N ASN A 67 -4.59 -3.22 0.14
CA ASN A 67 -5.86 -3.56 0.79
C ASN A 67 -6.87 -4.32 -0.11
N VAL A 68 -6.39 -5.13 -1.07
CA VAL A 68 -7.21 -5.99 -1.95
C VAL A 68 -6.75 -7.45 -1.79
N ASN A 69 -7.69 -8.36 -1.52
CA ASN A 69 -7.39 -9.78 -1.24
C ASN A 69 -7.36 -10.66 -2.50
N ASN A 70 -8.13 -10.32 -3.53
CA ASN A 70 -8.28 -11.11 -4.75
C ASN A 70 -8.54 -10.21 -5.96
N VAL A 71 -8.15 -10.70 -7.14
CA VAL A 71 -8.34 -10.01 -8.42
C VAL A 71 -8.60 -11.05 -9.51
N ASP A 72 -9.55 -10.75 -10.39
CA ASP A 72 -9.84 -11.57 -11.59
C ASP A 72 -9.04 -11.04 -12.78
N VAL A 73 -8.36 -11.93 -13.50
CA VAL A 73 -7.48 -11.58 -14.62
C VAL A 73 -7.86 -12.36 -15.88
N ASN A 74 -8.13 -11.64 -16.96
CA ASN A 74 -8.40 -12.22 -18.27
C ASN A 74 -7.14 -12.24 -19.14
N PHE A 75 -6.82 -13.40 -19.70
CA PHE A 75 -5.67 -13.59 -20.58
C PHE A 75 -6.11 -13.70 -22.04
N PHE A 76 -5.52 -12.87 -22.90
CA PHE A 76 -5.80 -12.85 -24.32
C PHE A 76 -4.52 -13.12 -25.11
N ARG A 77 -4.64 -13.84 -26.23
CA ARG A 77 -3.58 -14.02 -27.22
C ARG A 77 -3.96 -13.28 -28.49
N VAL A 78 -3.14 -12.30 -28.89
CA VAL A 78 -3.32 -11.59 -30.16
C VAL A 78 -3.13 -12.57 -31.31
N LYS A 79 -4.00 -12.52 -32.31
CA LYS A 79 -3.89 -13.35 -33.50
C LYS A 79 -2.66 -12.92 -34.33
N PRO A 80 -1.84 -13.84 -34.87
CA PRO A 80 -0.63 -13.49 -35.61
C PRO A 80 -0.88 -12.48 -36.75
N GLU A 81 -1.98 -12.64 -37.49
CA GLU A 81 -2.38 -11.78 -38.60
C GLU A 81 -2.84 -10.37 -38.17
N SER A 82 -3.21 -10.18 -36.91
CA SER A 82 -3.66 -8.89 -36.37
C SER A 82 -2.58 -8.16 -35.58
N LEU A 83 -1.41 -8.78 -35.39
CA LEU A 83 -0.32 -8.22 -34.59
C LEU A 83 0.21 -6.86 -35.11
N PRO A 84 0.32 -6.60 -36.43
CA PRO A 84 0.79 -5.29 -36.92
C PRO A 84 -0.21 -4.15 -36.70
N ALA A 85 -1.49 -4.46 -36.46
CA ALA A 85 -2.57 -3.48 -36.34
C ALA A 85 -2.97 -3.19 -34.89
N PHE A 86 -2.45 -3.96 -33.92
CA PHE A 86 -2.70 -3.83 -32.49
C PHE A 86 -1.69 -2.90 -31.84
#